data_AF-A0A938JU42-F1
#
_entry.id   AF-A0A938JU42-F1
#
_cell.length_a   1.000
_cell.length_b   1.000
_cell.length_c   1.000
_cell.angle_alpha   90.00
_cell.angle_beta   90.00
_cell.angle_gamma   90.00
#
_symmetry.space_group_name_H-M   'P 1'
#
loop_
_entity.id
_entity.type
_entity.pdbx_description
1 polymer ?
#
loop_
_entity_poly.entity_id
_entity_poly.type
_entity_poly.pdbx_seq_one_letter_code
_entity_poly.pdbx_strand_id
1 'polypeptide(L)'
;MKYLIETKLGLACGLASPSAATHYPAKLLYAKTLVIAISQSGQSIDLVLFAKAAKAGEGFLPSMTNDIDSSLAKLAEHHIPILAGPELAVPATKSYVGQFMISYLLVQSWIEAEPSSKVIIARAKDILAEQDLCIEFEEELNREFSGRRRDVEFRVIGDVA
;
A
#
# COMPACT_ATOMS: atom_id res chain seq x y z
N MET A 1 0.42 -6.00 -4.19
CA MET A 1 -0.56 -7.08 -3.97
C MET A 1 -1.04 -7.73 -5.27
N LYS A 2 -1.58 -6.99 -6.24
CA LYS A 2 -2.04 -7.52 -7.56
C LYS A 2 -1.08 -8.56 -8.17
N TYR A 3 0.17 -8.15 -8.40
CA TYR A 3 1.20 -9.04 -8.96
C TYR A 3 1.44 -10.31 -8.13
N LEU A 4 1.37 -10.24 -6.79
CA LEU A 4 1.53 -11.41 -5.94
C LEU A 4 0.37 -12.38 -6.13
N ILE A 5 -0.86 -11.89 -6.19
CA ILE A 5 -2.06 -12.71 -6.44
C ILE A 5 -1.94 -13.39 -7.81
N GLU A 6 -1.65 -12.63 -8.86
CA GLU A 6 -1.56 -13.15 -10.22
C GLU A 6 -0.43 -14.20 -10.35
N THR A 7 0.75 -13.93 -9.80
CA THR A 7 1.92 -14.80 -9.97
C THR A 7 1.97 -16.00 -9.03
N LYS A 8 1.33 -15.91 -7.84
CA LYS A 8 1.36 -16.99 -6.84
C LYS A 8 0.09 -17.83 -6.82
N LEU A 9 -1.06 -17.24 -7.10
CA LEU A 9 -2.35 -17.93 -7.09
C LEU A 9 -2.91 -18.17 -8.49
N GLY A 10 -2.39 -17.51 -9.53
CA GLY A 10 -2.92 -17.62 -10.90
C GLY A 10 -4.30 -17.00 -11.07
N LEU A 11 -4.74 -16.17 -10.11
CA LEU A 11 -6.07 -15.55 -10.12
C LEU A 11 -6.02 -14.18 -10.77
N ALA A 12 -7.04 -13.87 -11.58
CA ALA A 12 -7.22 -12.54 -12.15
C ALA A 12 -7.39 -11.50 -11.03
N CYS A 13 -6.62 -10.42 -11.10
CA CYS A 13 -6.68 -9.34 -10.12
C CYS A 13 -6.69 -8.00 -10.86
N GLY A 14 -7.61 -7.10 -10.49
CA GLY A 14 -7.77 -5.80 -11.13
C GLY A 14 -7.81 -4.67 -10.12
N LEU A 15 -7.53 -3.44 -10.59
CA LEU A 15 -7.84 -2.24 -9.83
C LEU A 15 -9.30 -1.88 -10.05
N ALA A 16 -9.94 -1.38 -8.99
CA ALA A 16 -11.28 -0.84 -9.05
C ALA A 16 -11.25 0.67 -9.32
N SER A 17 -12.32 1.20 -9.91
CA SER A 17 -12.50 2.64 -10.14
C SER A 17 -13.55 3.18 -9.17
N PRO A 18 -13.16 3.83 -8.04
CA PRO A 18 -14.11 4.35 -7.06
C PRO A 18 -15.19 5.28 -7.66
N SER A 19 -14.81 6.07 -8.67
CA SER A 19 -15.72 6.97 -9.39
C SER A 19 -16.94 6.27 -10.00
N ALA A 20 -16.82 4.99 -10.37
CA ALA A 20 -17.93 4.19 -10.89
C ALA A 20 -19.09 4.04 -9.88
N ALA A 21 -18.80 4.14 -8.57
CA ALA A 21 -19.81 4.11 -7.52
C ALA A 21 -20.22 5.51 -7.01
N THR A 22 -19.34 6.51 -7.17
CA THR A 22 -19.56 7.82 -6.54
C THR A 22 -20.09 8.87 -7.50
N HIS A 23 -19.67 8.83 -8.77
CA HIS A 23 -20.09 9.80 -9.79
C HIS A 23 -21.11 9.21 -10.77
N TYR A 24 -21.14 7.89 -10.91
CA TYR A 24 -22.05 7.20 -11.82
C TYR A 24 -23.04 6.34 -11.02
N PRO A 25 -24.32 6.29 -11.40
CA PRO A 25 -25.32 5.46 -10.73
C PRO A 25 -25.21 3.99 -11.15
N ALA A 26 -24.00 3.44 -11.18
CA ALA A 26 -23.77 2.08 -11.62
C ALA A 26 -24.10 1.09 -10.49
N LYS A 27 -24.91 0.08 -10.81
CA LYS A 27 -25.04 -1.10 -9.94
C LYS A 27 -23.83 -2.00 -10.17
N LEU A 28 -22.99 -2.12 -9.15
CA LEU A 28 -21.82 -2.99 -9.20
C LEU A 28 -22.24 -4.43 -8.89
N LEU A 29 -21.66 -5.40 -9.60
CA LEU A 29 -21.91 -6.83 -9.42
C LEU A 29 -20.59 -7.49 -9.02
N TYR A 30 -20.48 -7.88 -7.76
CA TYR A 30 -19.29 -8.47 -7.14
C TYR A 30 -19.56 -9.82 -6.47
N ALA A 31 -20.68 -10.47 -6.78
CA ALA A 31 -20.95 -11.83 -6.31
C ALA A 31 -19.75 -12.75 -6.59
N LYS A 32 -19.35 -13.54 -5.58
CA LYS A 32 -18.16 -14.42 -5.61
C LYS A 32 -16.84 -13.70 -5.91
N THR A 33 -16.76 -12.39 -5.64
CA THR A 33 -15.54 -11.58 -5.84
C THR A 33 -15.00 -11.09 -4.51
N LEU A 34 -13.68 -11.17 -4.35
CA LEU A 34 -12.95 -10.57 -3.25
C LEU A 34 -12.61 -9.11 -3.60
N VAL A 35 -13.10 -8.15 -2.81
CA VAL A 35 -12.85 -6.72 -3.00
C VAL A 35 -12.03 -6.21 -1.82
N ILE A 36 -10.74 -6.01 -2.01
CA ILE A 36 -9.83 -5.62 -0.91
C ILE A 36 -9.68 -4.10 -0.90
N ALA A 37 -10.18 -3.44 0.14
CA ALA A 37 -10.08 -1.99 0.28
C ALA A 37 -8.84 -1.61 1.11
N ILE A 38 -7.90 -0.86 0.52
CA ILE A 38 -6.65 -0.45 1.17
C ILE A 38 -6.62 1.08 1.28
N SER A 39 -6.35 1.61 2.48
CA SER A 39 -6.22 3.04 2.70
C SER A 39 -5.42 3.34 3.95
N GLN A 40 -4.58 4.38 3.93
CA GLN A 40 -3.85 4.80 5.14
C GLN A 40 -4.84 5.21 6.26
N SER A 41 -5.71 6.19 5.99
CA SER A 41 -6.65 6.73 6.97
C SER A 41 -7.98 5.98 7.00
N GLY A 42 -8.38 5.33 5.90
CA GLY A 42 -9.70 4.68 5.80
C GLY A 42 -10.89 5.66 5.79
N GLN A 43 -10.64 6.96 5.54
CA GLN A 43 -11.67 8.01 5.58
C GLN A 43 -12.06 8.58 4.21
N SER A 44 -11.40 8.16 3.13
CA SER A 44 -11.72 8.64 1.77
C SER A 44 -13.19 8.36 1.45
N ILE A 45 -13.98 9.41 1.21
CA ILE A 45 -15.41 9.32 0.92
C ILE A 45 -15.63 8.45 -0.32
N ASP A 46 -14.84 8.65 -1.37
CA ASP A 46 -14.96 7.86 -2.61
C ASP A 46 -14.73 6.38 -2.37
N LEU A 47 -13.71 6.04 -1.57
CA LEU A 47 -13.40 4.64 -1.26
C LEU A 47 -14.47 4.01 -0.36
N VAL A 48 -14.98 4.76 0.63
CA VAL A 48 -16.04 4.29 1.54
C VAL A 48 -17.34 4.07 0.78
N LEU A 49 -17.72 4.97 -0.13
CA LEU A 49 -18.91 4.82 -0.97
C LEU A 49 -18.76 3.65 -1.94
N PHE A 50 -17.59 3.50 -2.57
CA PHE A 50 -17.31 2.34 -3.41
C PHE A 50 -17.38 1.02 -2.64
N ALA A 51 -16.80 0.97 -1.43
CA ALA A 51 -16.85 -0.21 -0.57
C ALA A 51 -18.29 -0.59 -0.20
N LYS A 52 -19.16 0.40 0.09
CA LYS A 52 -20.60 0.16 0.32
C LYS A 52 -21.27 -0.42 -0.92
N ALA A 53 -21.00 0.16 -2.10
CA ALA A 53 -21.54 -0.34 -3.36
C ALA A 53 -21.05 -1.75 -3.68
N ALA A 54 -19.78 -2.06 -3.38
CA ALA A 54 -19.20 -3.38 -3.59
C ALA A 54 -19.89 -4.46 -2.73
N LYS A 55 -20.13 -4.16 -1.44
CA LYS A 55 -20.91 -5.05 -0.55
C LYS A 55 -22.35 -5.20 -1.01
N ALA A 56 -23.01 -4.12 -1.43
CA ALA A 56 -24.36 -4.17 -1.98
C ALA A 56 -24.44 -5.02 -3.28
N GLY A 57 -23.32 -5.12 -4.00
CA GLY A 57 -23.13 -6.02 -5.13
C GLY A 57 -22.72 -7.45 -4.76
N GLU A 58 -22.82 -7.86 -3.50
CA GLU A 58 -22.46 -9.20 -2.98
C GLU A 58 -20.95 -9.53 -3.00
N GLY A 59 -20.09 -8.50 -3.03
CA GLY A 59 -18.65 -8.67 -2.87
C GLY A 59 -18.23 -8.92 -1.42
N PHE A 60 -17.25 -9.80 -1.20
CA PHE A 60 -16.62 -9.98 0.11
C PHE A 60 -15.56 -8.90 0.32
N LEU A 61 -15.71 -8.05 1.33
CA LEU A 61 -14.94 -6.82 1.49
C LEU A 61 -14.07 -6.84 2.76
N PRO A 62 -12.84 -7.38 2.73
CA PRO A 62 -11.85 -7.07 3.74
C PRO A 62 -11.27 -5.66 3.54
N SER A 63 -10.79 -5.05 4.62
CA SER A 63 -10.06 -3.79 4.54
C SER A 63 -8.71 -3.82 5.25
N MET A 64 -7.78 -3.01 4.74
CA MET A 64 -6.46 -2.74 5.31
C MET A 64 -6.31 -1.25 5.57
N THR A 65 -6.31 -0.85 6.84
CA THR A 65 -6.12 0.55 7.24
C THR A 65 -5.22 0.71 8.44
N ASN A 66 -4.60 1.89 8.57
CA ASN A 66 -3.75 2.19 9.73
C ASN A 66 -4.59 2.67 10.91
N ASP A 67 -5.67 3.41 10.65
CA ASP A 67 -6.69 3.75 11.64
C ASP A 67 -7.73 2.64 11.75
N ILE A 68 -7.74 1.95 12.90
CA ILE A 68 -8.64 0.84 13.21
C ILE A 68 -10.09 1.29 13.46
N ASP A 69 -10.28 2.57 13.79
CA ASP A 69 -11.60 3.16 14.06
C ASP A 69 -12.19 3.83 12.82
N SER A 70 -11.53 3.71 11.67
CA SER A 70 -11.92 4.35 10.43
C SER A 70 -13.24 3.84 9.86
N SER A 71 -13.87 4.66 9.02
CA SER A 71 -15.11 4.31 8.32
C SER A 71 -14.98 3.02 7.51
N LEU A 72 -13.84 2.84 6.84
CA LEU A 72 -13.56 1.65 6.04
C LEU A 72 -13.27 0.40 6.88
N ALA A 73 -12.62 0.56 8.04
CA ALA A 73 -12.41 -0.54 8.99
C ALA A 73 -13.75 -1.08 9.52
N LYS A 74 -14.65 -0.18 9.93
CA LYS A 74 -15.98 -0.51 10.45
C LYS A 74 -16.92 -1.14 9.41
N LEU A 75 -16.70 -0.86 8.12
CA LEU A 75 -17.54 -1.36 7.03
C LEU A 75 -17.17 -2.79 6.59
N ALA A 76 -15.92 -3.20 6.77
CA ALA A 76 -15.39 -4.45 6.25
C ALA A 76 -15.93 -5.68 7.02
N GLU A 77 -16.08 -6.81 6.32
CA GLU A 77 -16.31 -8.11 6.97
C GLU A 77 -15.13 -8.49 7.88
N HIS A 78 -13.92 -8.18 7.42
CA HIS A 78 -12.68 -8.37 8.19
C HIS A 78 -11.73 -7.20 7.98
N HIS A 79 -11.21 -6.69 9.08
CA HIS A 79 -10.23 -5.61 9.07
C HIS A 79 -8.84 -6.13 9.46
N ILE A 80 -7.83 -5.72 8.70
CA ILE A 80 -6.42 -6.03 8.95
C ILE A 80 -5.69 -4.70 9.25
N PRO A 81 -5.25 -4.46 10.49
CA PRO A 81 -4.56 -3.22 10.84
C PRO A 81 -3.17 -3.15 10.20
N ILE A 82 -2.78 -1.98 9.69
CA ILE A 82 -1.45 -1.77 9.09
C ILE A 82 -0.32 -1.76 10.14
N LEU A 83 -0.65 -1.38 11.38
CA LEU A 83 0.28 -1.35 12.51
C LEU A 83 1.49 -0.41 12.33
N ALA A 84 1.35 0.66 11.53
CA ALA A 84 2.43 1.65 11.33
C ALA A 84 2.54 2.70 12.46
N GLY A 85 1.62 2.65 13.43
CA GLY A 85 1.44 3.68 14.45
C GLY A 85 0.97 5.02 13.87
N PRO A 86 0.88 6.09 14.68
CA PRO A 86 0.52 7.42 14.18
C PRO A 86 1.47 7.90 13.09
N GLU A 87 0.92 8.53 12.06
CA GLU A 87 1.67 9.08 10.94
C GLU A 87 1.36 10.56 10.85
N LEU A 88 2.32 11.38 11.32
CA LEU A 88 2.17 12.83 11.42
C LEU A 88 2.60 13.56 10.15
N ALA A 89 3.41 12.90 9.31
CA ALA A 89 3.84 13.44 8.04
C ALA A 89 2.68 13.43 7.04
N VAL A 90 2.58 14.48 6.21
CA VAL A 90 1.56 14.56 5.15
C VAL A 90 1.75 13.45 4.11
N PRO A 91 2.98 13.14 3.64
CA PRO A 91 3.23 11.97 2.79
C PRO A 91 3.24 10.67 3.62
N ALA A 92 2.45 9.68 3.19
CA ALA A 92 2.46 8.35 3.78
C ALA A 92 3.78 7.62 3.46
N THR A 93 4.43 7.06 4.47
CA THR A 93 5.71 6.35 4.34
C THR A 93 5.66 5.01 5.08
N LYS A 94 5.52 5.05 6.41
CA LYS A 94 5.48 3.85 7.26
C LYS A 94 4.28 2.98 6.93
N SER A 95 3.11 3.60 6.76
CA SER A 95 1.89 2.88 6.42
C SER A 95 1.95 2.27 5.03
N TYR A 96 2.56 2.98 4.06
CA TYR A 96 2.73 2.47 2.70
C TYR A 96 3.63 1.22 2.68
N VAL A 97 4.77 1.23 3.37
CA VAL A 97 5.62 0.05 3.53
C VAL A 97 4.89 -1.09 4.25
N GLY A 98 4.13 -0.76 5.31
CA GLY A 98 3.30 -1.73 6.03
C GLY A 98 2.26 -2.43 5.14
N GLN A 99 1.64 -1.70 4.20
CA GLN A 99 0.70 -2.28 3.24
C GLN A 99 1.35 -3.36 2.36
N PHE A 100 2.59 -3.15 1.91
CA PHE A 100 3.33 -4.17 1.16
C PHE A 100 3.61 -5.41 2.00
N MET A 101 4.07 -5.22 3.23
CA MET A 101 4.40 -6.34 4.11
C MET A 101 3.17 -7.20 4.43
N ILE A 102 2.05 -6.57 4.77
CA ILE A 102 0.80 -7.28 5.04
C ILE A 102 0.27 -7.94 3.77
N SER A 103 0.34 -7.27 2.62
CA SER A 103 -0.03 -7.88 1.33
C SER A 103 0.79 -9.14 1.03
N TYR A 104 2.09 -9.12 1.33
CA TYR A 104 2.96 -10.28 1.18
C TYR A 104 2.55 -11.41 2.13
N LEU A 105 2.39 -11.13 3.42
CA LEU A 105 1.98 -12.11 4.43
C LEU A 105 0.63 -12.74 4.11
N LEU A 106 -0.34 -11.94 3.65
CA LEU A 106 -1.66 -12.40 3.28
C LEU A 106 -1.60 -13.39 2.11
N VAL A 107 -0.83 -13.07 1.07
CA VAL A 107 -0.68 -13.98 -0.08
C VAL A 107 0.10 -15.24 0.31
N GLN A 108 1.15 -15.13 1.13
CA GLN A 108 1.87 -16.30 1.66
C GLN A 108 0.95 -17.24 2.43
N SER A 109 0.05 -16.69 3.24
CA SER A 109 -0.99 -17.46 3.95
C SER A 109 -1.93 -18.20 2.98
N TRP A 110 -2.37 -17.55 1.90
CA TRP A 110 -3.24 -18.18 0.89
C TRP A 110 -2.60 -19.31 0.11
N ILE A 111 -1.27 -19.31 -0.05
CA ILE A 111 -0.52 -20.40 -0.68
C ILE A 111 0.07 -21.38 0.33
N GLU A 112 -0.33 -21.28 1.61
CA GLU A 112 0.16 -22.12 2.71
C GLU A 112 1.70 -22.14 2.83
N ALA A 113 2.36 -21.04 2.44
CA ALA A 113 3.80 -20.90 2.51
C ALA A 113 4.21 -20.16 3.78
N GLU A 114 5.21 -20.69 4.49
CA GLU A 114 5.77 -19.99 5.64
C GLU A 114 6.47 -18.69 5.21
N PRO A 115 6.12 -17.53 5.81
CA PRO A 115 6.84 -16.30 5.57
C PRO A 115 8.30 -16.41 6.01
N SER A 116 9.23 -16.33 5.06
CA SER A 116 10.66 -16.41 5.36
C SER A 116 11.27 -15.03 5.58
N SER A 117 11.56 -14.69 6.83
CA SER A 117 12.35 -13.50 7.19
C SER A 117 13.75 -13.53 6.56
N LYS A 118 14.31 -14.74 6.32
CA LYS A 118 15.60 -14.91 5.65
C LYS A 118 15.60 -14.31 4.25
N VAL A 119 14.52 -14.48 3.48
CA VAL A 119 14.42 -13.92 2.11
C VAL A 119 14.37 -12.39 2.16
N ILE A 120 13.61 -11.83 3.09
CA ILE A 120 13.50 -10.37 3.28
C ILE A 120 14.86 -9.79 3.68
N ILE A 121 15.52 -10.41 4.67
CA ILE A 121 16.84 -10.00 5.15
C ILE A 121 17.89 -10.13 4.02
N ALA A 122 17.85 -11.20 3.23
CA ALA A 122 18.77 -11.38 2.12
C ALA A 122 18.61 -10.25 1.10
N ARG A 123 17.37 -9.90 0.70
CA ARG A 123 17.15 -8.78 -0.22
C ARG A 123 17.51 -7.42 0.37
N ALA A 124 17.27 -7.21 1.65
CA ALA A 124 17.73 -6.01 2.34
C ALA A 124 19.27 -5.91 2.33
N LYS A 125 19.97 -7.03 2.52
CA LYS A 125 21.43 -7.08 2.42
C LYS A 125 21.93 -6.80 1.01
N ASP A 126 21.26 -7.31 -0.02
CA ASP A 126 21.62 -7.03 -1.41
C ASP A 126 21.51 -5.52 -1.69
N ILE A 127 20.43 -4.86 -1.24
CA ILE A 127 20.26 -3.41 -1.40
C ILE A 127 21.34 -2.64 -0.63
N LEU A 128 21.68 -3.09 0.58
CA LEU A 128 22.75 -2.47 1.38
C LEU A 128 24.14 -2.64 0.76
N ALA A 129 24.37 -3.71 -0.02
CA ALA A 129 25.63 -3.90 -0.73
C ALA A 129 25.83 -2.87 -1.85
N GLU A 130 24.75 -2.30 -2.38
CA GLU A 130 24.75 -1.23 -3.39
C GLU A 130 24.88 0.18 -2.75
N GLN A 131 25.40 0.28 -1.52
CA GLN A 131 25.57 1.56 -0.80
C GLN A 131 26.47 2.56 -1.53
N ASP A 132 27.33 2.08 -2.43
CA ASP A 132 28.22 2.93 -3.23
C ASP A 132 27.43 3.92 -4.10
N LEU A 133 26.19 3.59 -4.50
CA LEU A 133 25.29 4.51 -5.20
C LEU A 133 24.97 5.77 -4.37
N CYS A 134 24.80 5.61 -3.05
CA CYS A 134 24.57 6.74 -2.16
C CYS A 134 25.84 7.58 -1.98
N ILE A 135 27.02 6.93 -1.98
CA ILE A 135 28.32 7.60 -1.90
C ILE A 135 28.59 8.40 -3.17
N GLU A 136 28.38 7.81 -4.35
CA GLU A 136 28.52 8.48 -5.64
C GLU A 136 27.60 9.71 -5.74
N PHE A 137 26.34 9.56 -5.33
CA PHE A 137 25.40 10.69 -5.24
C PHE A 137 25.87 11.77 -4.26
N GLU A 138 26.44 11.39 -3.11
CA GLU A 138 26.99 12.33 -2.15
C GLU A 138 28.22 13.07 -2.70
N GLU A 139 29.09 12.40 -3.45
CA GLU A 139 30.23 13.01 -4.14
C GLU A 139 29.79 13.98 -5.24
N GLU A 140 28.75 13.64 -6.00
CA GLU A 140 28.14 14.52 -7.00
C GLU A 140 27.53 15.76 -6.34
N LEU A 141 26.75 15.59 -5.27
CA LEU A 141 26.21 16.69 -4.46
C LEU A 141 27.33 17.62 -3.96
N ASN A 142 28.43 17.05 -3.46
CA ASN A 142 29.54 17.84 -2.95
C ASN A 142 30.28 18.62 -4.06
N ARG A 143 30.39 18.04 -5.27
CA ARG A 143 30.95 18.71 -6.45
C ARG A 143 30.09 19.89 -6.89
N GLU A 144 28.79 19.67 -7.02
CA GLU A 144 27.86 20.66 -7.55
C GLU A 144 27.63 21.83 -6.58
N PHE A 145 27.50 21.53 -5.28
CA PHE A 145 27.17 22.54 -4.26
C PHE A 145 28.37 23.06 -3.45
N SER A 146 29.60 22.87 -3.94
CA SER A 146 30.85 23.45 -3.39
C SER A 146 31.06 23.31 -1.87
N GLY A 147 30.65 22.17 -1.31
CA GLY A 147 30.93 21.80 0.09
C GLY A 147 30.09 22.50 1.18
N ARG A 148 29.05 23.28 0.83
CA ARG A 148 28.13 23.86 1.83
C ARG A 148 26.81 23.10 1.89
N ARG A 149 26.81 21.96 2.58
CA ARG A 149 25.58 21.19 2.91
C ARG A 149 24.47 22.02 3.55
N ARG A 150 24.81 23.16 4.18
CA ARG A 150 23.87 24.03 4.92
C ARG A 150 23.04 24.97 4.04
N ASP A 151 23.41 25.14 2.76
CA ASP A 151 22.69 26.01 1.82
C ASP A 151 21.93 25.22 0.74
N VAL A 152 21.96 23.88 0.80
CA VAL A 152 21.23 23.01 -0.13
C VAL A 152 19.77 22.92 0.31
N GLU A 153 18.88 23.55 -0.45
CA GLU A 153 17.44 23.40 -0.28
C GLU A 153 17.01 22.05 -0.88
N PHE A 154 16.97 21.00 -0.04
CA PHE A 154 16.49 19.69 -0.47
C PHE A 154 14.97 19.76 -0.72
N ARG A 155 14.59 19.81 -2.00
CA ARG A 155 13.20 19.62 -2.43
C ARG A 155 13.06 18.22 -2.98
N VAL A 156 12.46 17.33 -2.19
CA VAL A 156 12.01 16.02 -2.68
C VAL A 156 10.75 16.28 -3.51
N ILE A 157 10.88 16.28 -4.84
CA ILE A 157 9.75 16.32 -5.76
C ILE A 157 9.29 14.88 -5.94
N GLY A 158 8.17 14.52 -5.31
CA GLY A 158 7.55 13.22 -5.48
C GLY A 158 6.04 13.37 -5.63
N ASP A 159 5.49 12.81 -6.69
CA ASP A 159 4.05 12.56 -6.78
C ASP A 159 3.74 11.38 -5.86
N VAL A 160 3.15 11.67 -4.69
CA VAL A 160 2.47 10.64 -3.90
C VAL A 160 1.05 10.57 -4.44
N ALA A 161 0.88 9.77 -5.49
CA ALA A 161 -0.42 9.39 -6.02
C ALA A 161 -1.12 8.35 -5.11
#